data_AF-A0A6G6SKY1-F1
#
_entry.id   AF-A0A6G6SKY1-F1
#
_cell.length_a   1.000
_cell.length_b   1.000
_cell.length_c   1.000
_cell.angle_alpha   90.00
_cell.angle_beta   90.00
_cell.angle_gamma   90.00
#
_symmetry.space_group_name_H-M   'P 1'
#
loop_
_entity.id
_entity.type
_entity.pdbx_description
1 polymer ?
#
loop_
_entity_poly.entity_id
_entity_poly.type
_entity_poly.pdbx_seq_one_letter_code
_entity_poly.pdbx_strand_id
1 'polypeptide(L)' 'MEIISRKEAASKGLGKFFTGKKCKNGHVAERYVCNGVCVKCNFENSTVYRSVLKQLINSAK' A
#
# COMPACT_ATOMS: atom_id res chain seq x y z
N MET A 1 -4.01 13.80 -8.54
CA MET A 1 -4.07 13.50 -7.10
C MET A 1 -3.82 14.80 -6.36
N GLU A 2 -4.75 15.22 -5.53
CA GLU A 2 -4.51 16.36 -4.64
C GLU A 2 -3.45 15.97 -3.59
N ILE A 3 -2.51 16.87 -3.33
CA ILE A 3 -1.52 16.67 -2.28
C ILE A 3 -2.18 17.06 -0.96
N ILE A 4 -2.47 16.07 -0.13
CA ILE A 4 -3.13 16.25 1.17
C ILE A 4 -2.40 15.47 2.26
N SER A 5 -2.44 15.99 3.48
CA SER A 5 -1.86 15.31 4.64
C SER A 5 -2.74 14.13 5.09
N ARG A 6 -2.15 13.18 5.83
CA ARG A 6 -2.91 12.06 6.42
C ARG A 6 -4.04 12.55 7.32
N LYS A 7 -3.81 13.65 8.05
CA LYS A 7 -4.80 14.26 8.95
C LYS A 7 -5.95 14.85 8.16
N GLU A 8 -5.66 15.62 7.11
CA GLU A 8 -6.69 16.17 6.22
C GLU A 8 -7.53 15.08 5.56
N ALA A 9 -6.90 14.02 5.07
CA ALA A 9 -7.60 12.89 4.49
C ALA A 9 -8.53 12.20 5.50
N ALA A 10 -8.05 11.99 6.74
CA ALA A 10 -8.87 11.42 7.82
C ALA A 10 -10.07 12.31 8.15
N SER A 11 -9.86 13.62 8.29
CA SER A 11 -10.95 14.58 8.58
C SER A 11 -11.97 14.66 7.44
N LYS A 12 -11.55 14.43 6.20
CA LYS A 12 -12.42 14.37 5.01
C LYS A 12 -13.09 13.00 4.81
N GLY A 13 -12.86 12.02 5.69
CA GLY A 13 -13.39 10.66 5.53
C GLY A 13 -12.77 9.87 4.38
N LEU A 14 -11.62 10.30 3.85
CA LEU A 14 -10.92 9.62 2.76
C LEU A 14 -10.14 8.42 3.29
N GLY A 15 -10.24 7.27 2.60
CA GLY A 15 -9.45 6.08 2.95
C GLY A 15 -7.97 6.18 2.57
N LYS A 16 -7.61 7.15 1.71
CA LYS A 16 -6.27 7.30 1.14
C LYS A 16 -5.87 8.77 1.05
N PHE A 17 -4.57 9.02 1.07
CA PHE A 17 -3.96 10.34 0.93
C PHE A 17 -2.75 10.28 0.00
N PHE A 18 -2.41 11.40 -0.63
CA PHE A 18 -1.24 11.50 -1.49
C PHE A 18 -0.37 12.66 -1.03
N THR A 19 0.92 12.42 -0.85
CA THR A 19 1.86 13.45 -0.37
C THR A 19 2.77 13.99 -1.46
N GLY A 20 2.66 13.50 -2.71
CA GLY A 20 3.62 13.79 -3.78
C GLY A 20 4.99 13.12 -3.60
N LYS A 21 5.29 12.55 -2.42
CA LYS A 21 6.60 11.98 -2.08
C LYS A 21 6.64 10.47 -2.33
N LYS A 22 7.77 10.00 -2.87
CA LYS A 22 8.11 8.57 -2.97
C LYS A 22 8.03 7.91 -1.59
N CYS A 23 7.53 6.67 -1.52
CA CYS A 23 7.61 5.85 -0.32
C CYS A 23 9.04 5.32 -0.11
N LYS A 24 9.28 4.60 1.00
CA LYS A 24 10.59 3.99 1.28
C LYS A 24 11.10 3.01 0.21
N ASN A 25 10.18 2.38 -0.52
CA ASN A 25 10.48 1.47 -1.63
C ASN A 25 10.55 2.21 -3.00
N GLY A 26 10.50 3.54 -3.02
CA GLY A 26 10.58 4.34 -4.25
C GLY A 26 9.27 4.59 -4.98
N HIS A 27 8.14 4.06 -4.50
CA HIS A 27 6.84 4.22 -5.17
C HIS A 27 6.28 5.63 -5.03
N VAL A 28 5.92 6.24 -6.16
CA VAL A 28 4.99 7.37 -6.22
C VAL A 28 3.59 6.79 -6.29
N ALA A 29 2.89 6.80 -5.15
CA ALA A 29 1.54 6.27 -5.03
C ALA A 29 0.83 6.85 -3.80
N GLU A 30 -0.50 6.76 -3.79
CA GLU A 30 -1.32 7.04 -2.61
C GLU A 30 -0.94 6.12 -1.44
N ARG A 31 -1.25 6.59 -0.23
CA ARG A 31 -1.02 5.89 1.03
C ARG A 31 -2.35 5.73 1.76
N TYR A 32 -2.56 4.59 2.39
CA TYR A 32 -3.76 4.36 3.17
C TYR A 32 -3.75 5.18 4.46
N VAL A 33 -4.90 5.76 4.82
CA VAL A 33 -5.04 6.53 6.06
C VAL A 33 -4.94 5.63 7.29
N CYS A 34 -5.39 4.37 7.22
CA CYS A 34 -5.39 3.45 8.36
C CYS A 34 -3.97 3.07 8.84
N ASN A 35 -3.08 2.67 7.92
CA ASN A 35 -1.75 2.13 8.27
C ASN A 35 -0.57 2.92 7.66
N GLY A 36 -0.83 3.93 6.81
CA GLY A 36 0.21 4.73 6.17
C GLY A 36 0.98 4.01 5.05
N VAL A 37 0.65 2.76 4.73
CA VAL A 37 1.31 1.97 3.70
C VAL A 37 0.92 2.48 2.32
N CYS A 38 1.89 2.54 1.40
CA CYS A 38 1.62 2.92 0.03
C CYS A 38 0.84 1.81 -0.69
N VAL A 39 -0.12 2.18 -1.55
CA VAL A 39 -0.98 1.19 -2.23
C VAL A 39 -0.17 0.17 -3.04
N LYS A 40 0.93 0.60 -3.68
CA LYS A 40 1.85 -0.29 -4.42
C LYS A 40 2.60 -1.25 -3.50
N CYS A 41 3.08 -0.77 -2.36
CA CYS A 41 3.75 -1.57 -1.35
C CYS A 41 2.83 -2.67 -0.81
N ASN A 42 1.56 -2.32 -0.55
CA ASN A 42 0.56 -3.27 -0.09
C ASN A 42 0.27 -4.34 -1.14
N PHE A 43 0.19 -3.93 -2.41
CA PHE A 43 -0.02 -4.83 -3.54
C PHE A 43 1.16 -5.81 -3.71
N GLU A 44 2.40 -5.31 -3.74
CA GLU A 44 3.59 -6.14 -3.85
C GLU A 44 3.70 -7.15 -2.71
N ASN A 45 3.50 -6.71 -1.47
CA ASN A 45 3.53 -7.59 -0.31
C ASN A 45 2.46 -8.70 -0.41
N SER A 46 1.25 -8.34 -0.84
CA SER A 46 0.17 -9.32 -1.04
C SER A 46 0.49 -10.30 -2.17
N THR A 47 1.07 -9.83 -3.26
CA THR A 47 1.45 -10.65 -4.43
C THR A 47 2.57 -11.63 -4.07
N VAL A 48 3.61 -11.18 -3.37
CA VAL A 48 4.71 -12.03 -2.91
C VAL A 48 4.20 -13.07 -1.91
N TYR A 49 3.38 -12.68 -0.95
CA TYR A 49 2.80 -13.64 0.00
C TYR A 49 2.01 -14.74 -0.72
N ARG A 50 1.16 -14.37 -1.69
CA ARG A 50 0.39 -15.32 -2.49
C ARG A 50 1.28 -16.25 -3.32
N SER A 51 2.35 -15.74 -3.92
CA SER A 51 3.25 -16.58 -4.73
C SER A 51 4.02 -17.58 -3.87
N VAL A 52 4.53 -17.15 -2.71
CA VAL A 52 5.21 -18.03 -1.74
C VAL A 52 4.26 -19.11 -1.24
N LEU A 53 3.06 -18.74 -0.81
CA LEU A 53 2.08 -19.70 -0.33
C LEU A 53 1.69 -20.72 -1.42
N LYS A 54 1.50 -20.26 -2.66
CA LYS A 54 1.22 -21.13 -3.81
C LYS A 54 2.35 -22.14 -4.05
N GLN A 55 3.61 -21.71 -3.93
CA GLN A 55 4.76 -22.61 -4.06
C GLN A 55 4.77 -23.66 -2.96
N LEU A 56 4.59 -23.26 -1.69
CA LEU A 56 4.53 -24.20 -0.56
C LEU A 56 3.41 -25.24 -0.72
N ILE A 57 2.21 -24.80 -1.12
CA ILE A 57 1.07 -25.70 -1.37
C ILE A 57 1.38 -26.68 -2.50
N ASN A 58 2.03 -26.22 -3.58
CA ASN A 58 2.39 -27.07 -4.70
C ASN A 58 3.50 -28.07 -4.34
N SER A 59 4.47 -27.65 -3.52
CA SER A 59 5.57 -28.51 -3.06
C SER A 59 5.14 -29.56 -2.04
N ALA A 60 3.98 -29.38 -1.40
CA ALA A 60 3.39 -30.33 -0.46
C ALA A 60 2.48 -31.38 -1.13
N LYS A 61 2.30 -31.32 -2.46
CA LYS A 61 1.59 -32.32 -3.27
C LYS A 61 2.56 -33.35 -3.82
#